data_AF-A0A0K8T364-F1
#
_entry.id   AF-A0A0K8T364-F1
#
_cell.length_a   1.000
_cell.length_b   1.000
_cell.length_c   1.000
_cell.angle_alpha   90.00
_cell.angle_beta   90.00
_cell.angle_gamma   90.00
#
_symmetry.space_group_name_H-M   'P 1'
#
loop_
_entity.id
_entity.type
_entity.pdbx_description
1 polymer ?
#
loop_
_entity_poly.entity_id
_entity_poly.type
_entity_poly.pdbx_seq_one_letter_code
_entity_poly.pdbx_strand_id
1 'polypeptide(L)'
;MSNPDATQAPIEVPVPATVPPNGTIATSNSVAESESPSPGLEKPDNGTPKKVVVKGKKRRKVMKDLTAPRQPLTGYVRFLNDRREHIRAENPNMPFAEVTKALAAEWSVLPQEQKQQYLTAAEQDRERYLQELAAYKQSEAYRIFSEQQQTGKKLKEEGDDSFQGPENNNMNGYDIPIFTEDFLDHNKSREADLRQLRKSNTDYEQQNATIQTYISGLHTAIEKYTIETQQQRNNNNALKQHLTNLRITFANVLSPINVPNLEKPTQETIDTYMTKLLAFVKENPQSPVTASVRKAVADLDLQA
;
A
#
# COMPACT_ATOMS: atom_id res chain seq x y z
N MET A 1 7.99 -4.40 -32.65
CA MET A 1 7.16 -4.85 -31.53
C MET A 1 7.21 -3.77 -30.47
N SER A 2 6.07 -3.14 -30.22
CA SER A 2 5.85 -2.01 -29.32
C SER A 2 5.88 -2.45 -27.86
N ASN A 3 6.57 -1.72 -26.96
CA ASN A 3 5.95 -0.68 -26.11
C ASN A 3 6.96 -0.10 -25.08
N PRO A 4 6.69 1.11 -24.56
CA PRO A 4 7.67 2.00 -23.93
C PRO A 4 7.62 2.04 -22.39
N ASP A 5 8.76 2.47 -21.85
CA ASP A 5 9.02 3.32 -20.69
C ASP A 5 7.86 3.68 -19.73
N ALA A 6 8.02 3.31 -18.46
CA ALA A 6 7.21 3.78 -17.33
C ALA A 6 8.15 4.30 -16.23
N THR A 7 8.37 5.62 -16.25
CA THR A 7 8.98 6.37 -15.17
C THR A 7 7.99 6.46 -14.00
N GLN A 8 8.38 6.01 -12.79
CA GLN A 8 7.55 6.10 -11.59
C GLN A 8 8.24 6.99 -10.53
N ALA A 9 7.57 8.09 -10.19
CA ALA A 9 8.01 9.13 -9.26
C ALA A 9 7.87 8.70 -7.77
N PRO A 10 8.56 9.37 -6.82
CA PRO A 10 8.62 8.98 -5.42
C PRO A 10 7.38 9.42 -4.63
N ILE A 11 6.96 8.59 -3.68
CA ILE A 11 5.80 8.81 -2.80
C ILE A 11 6.25 9.58 -1.55
N GLU A 12 5.73 10.79 -1.38
CA GLU A 12 5.93 11.67 -0.22
C GLU A 12 4.86 11.37 0.85
N VAL A 13 5.27 11.24 2.11
CA VAL A 13 4.39 10.89 3.24
C VAL A 13 4.23 12.12 4.16
N PRO A 14 3.02 12.63 4.43
CA PRO A 14 2.85 13.78 5.32
C PRO A 14 2.53 13.35 6.77
N VAL A 15 3.23 14.00 7.70
CA VAL A 15 3.05 13.99 9.16
C VAL A 15 1.82 14.82 9.59
N PRO A 16 1.04 14.44 10.62
CA PRO A 16 -0.05 15.28 11.11
C PRO A 16 0.36 16.17 12.29
N ALA A 17 -0.05 17.44 12.20
CA ALA A 17 0.13 18.49 13.20
C ALA A 17 -0.97 18.51 14.27
N THR A 18 -0.55 18.98 15.44
CA THR A 18 -1.26 19.21 16.71
C THR A 18 -2.36 20.28 16.62
N VAL A 19 -3.44 20.14 17.39
CA VAL A 19 -4.41 21.22 17.67
C VAL A 19 -4.64 21.34 19.20
N PRO A 20 -4.56 22.54 19.80
CA PRO A 20 -5.00 22.81 21.17
C PRO A 20 -6.41 23.44 21.25
N PRO A 21 -7.01 23.58 22.45
CA PRO A 21 -8.45 23.47 22.65
C PRO A 21 -9.19 24.75 23.10
N ASN A 22 -10.52 24.71 22.88
CA ASN A 22 -11.65 25.23 23.66
C ASN A 22 -11.80 26.73 24.04
N GLY A 23 -13.03 27.20 23.81
CA GLY A 23 -13.79 28.12 24.67
C GLY A 23 -14.98 28.71 23.92
N THR A 24 -16.11 29.16 24.46
CA THR A 24 -16.77 29.12 25.77
C THR A 24 -18.10 29.88 25.54
N ILE A 25 -19.24 29.26 25.90
CA ILE A 25 -20.51 29.81 26.48
C ILE A 25 -21.19 31.06 25.85
N ALA A 26 -22.51 30.94 25.57
CA ALA A 26 -23.64 31.77 26.09
C ALA A 26 -24.84 31.67 25.12
N THR A 27 -25.99 31.09 25.50
CA THR A 27 -27.10 31.62 26.33
C THR A 27 -28.27 32.15 25.48
N SER A 28 -29.47 31.76 25.90
CA SER A 28 -30.79 32.41 25.77
C SER A 28 -31.83 31.88 24.75
N ASN A 29 -33.02 31.72 25.34
CA ASN A 29 -34.31 31.18 24.92
C ASN A 29 -35.09 32.06 23.93
N SER A 30 -36.13 31.49 23.30
CA SER A 30 -37.56 31.92 23.36
C SER A 30 -38.30 31.74 22.02
N VAL A 31 -39.21 30.76 21.86
CA VAL A 31 -40.71 30.80 21.93
C VAL A 31 -41.41 30.97 20.56
N ALA A 32 -42.60 30.33 20.45
CA ALA A 32 -43.68 30.38 19.42
C ALA A 32 -43.52 29.38 18.27
N GLU A 33 -44.30 28.29 18.08
CA GLU A 33 -45.74 27.97 18.22
C GLU A 33 -46.59 28.30 16.97
N SER A 34 -47.54 27.40 16.68
CA SER A 34 -48.56 27.35 15.59
C SER A 34 -48.07 26.88 14.20
N GLU A 35 -48.78 26.07 13.41
CA GLU A 35 -50.04 25.33 13.53
C GLU A 35 -50.09 24.31 12.36
N SER A 36 -50.88 23.24 12.52
CA SER A 36 -51.11 22.18 11.51
C SER A 36 -52.20 22.60 10.49
N PRO A 37 -52.48 21.86 9.40
CA PRO A 37 -53.37 20.68 9.50
C PRO A 37 -53.10 19.51 8.53
N SER A 38 -53.64 18.33 8.92
CA SER A 38 -53.74 17.02 8.24
C SER A 38 -54.73 17.00 7.05
N PRO A 39 -54.92 15.92 6.25
CA PRO A 39 -55.52 14.59 6.63
C PRO A 39 -54.85 13.37 5.91
N GLY A 40 -55.01 12.07 6.22
CA GLY A 40 -55.93 11.28 7.03
C GLY A 40 -56.50 10.11 6.18
N LEU A 41 -56.06 8.86 6.37
CA LEU A 41 -56.76 7.61 5.98
C LEU A 41 -56.36 6.45 6.94
N GLU A 42 -57.35 5.66 7.36
CA GLU A 42 -57.37 4.80 8.56
C GLU A 42 -57.18 3.28 8.32
N LYS A 43 -56.41 2.64 9.24
CA LYS A 43 -56.54 1.37 10.04
C LYS A 43 -57.04 0.03 9.43
N PRO A 44 -56.63 -1.13 10.04
CA PRO A 44 -57.30 -1.67 11.24
C PRO A 44 -56.38 -2.06 12.41
N ASP A 45 -57.01 -2.14 13.58
CA ASP A 45 -56.50 -2.27 14.95
C ASP A 45 -56.56 -3.73 15.46
N ASN A 46 -55.51 -4.20 16.14
CA ASN A 46 -55.65 -5.19 17.22
C ASN A 46 -54.47 -5.04 18.20
N GLY A 47 -54.78 -4.92 19.49
CA GLY A 47 -53.96 -4.22 20.49
C GLY A 47 -52.78 -5.00 21.09
N THR A 48 -51.77 -4.25 21.53
CA THR A 48 -50.88 -4.51 22.68
C THR A 48 -49.97 -3.29 22.92
N PRO A 49 -49.44 -3.07 24.15
CA PRO A 49 -49.20 -1.74 24.71
C PRO A 49 -47.92 -1.07 24.20
N LYS A 50 -47.95 0.28 24.18
CA LYS A 50 -46.83 1.18 23.85
C LYS A 50 -45.56 0.81 24.64
N LYS A 51 -44.59 0.17 23.98
CA LYS A 51 -43.21 0.06 24.48
C LYS A 51 -42.43 1.32 24.09
N VAL A 52 -42.19 2.13 25.10
CA VAL A 52 -41.22 3.21 25.22
C VAL A 52 -39.97 2.90 24.38
N VAL A 53 -39.63 3.81 23.46
CA VAL A 53 -38.36 3.78 22.71
C VAL A 53 -37.23 4.03 23.71
N VAL A 54 -36.63 2.95 24.21
CA VAL A 54 -35.43 3.01 25.03
C VAL A 54 -34.30 3.52 24.14
N LYS A 55 -33.86 4.77 24.39
CA LYS A 55 -32.67 5.36 23.78
C LYS A 55 -31.49 4.43 24.05
N GLY A 56 -31.05 3.72 23.01
CA GLY A 56 -30.05 2.66 23.11
C GLY A 56 -28.76 3.11 23.78
N LYS A 57 -28.29 2.29 24.72
CA LYS A 57 -26.96 2.36 25.35
C LYS A 57 -25.89 2.62 24.28
N LYS A 58 -25.09 3.67 24.45
CA LYS A 58 -23.89 3.92 23.63
C LYS A 58 -23.00 2.69 23.70
N ARG A 59 -22.92 1.91 22.62
CA ARG A 59 -22.01 0.75 22.50
C ARG A 59 -20.60 1.23 22.85
N ARG A 60 -19.99 0.68 23.91
CA ARG A 60 -18.57 0.90 24.22
C ARG A 60 -17.78 0.59 22.95
N LYS A 61 -16.93 1.52 22.54
CA LYS A 61 -16.11 1.38 21.34
C LYS A 61 -15.07 0.30 21.64
N VAL A 62 -15.43 -0.97 21.37
CA VAL A 62 -14.48 -2.09 21.24
C VAL A 62 -13.29 -1.54 20.49
N MET A 63 -12.08 -1.62 21.06
CA MET A 63 -10.85 -1.23 20.36
C MET A 63 -10.87 -1.96 19.03
N LYS A 64 -11.09 -1.21 17.94
CA LYS A 64 -11.05 -1.79 16.60
C LYS A 64 -9.57 -1.96 16.30
N ASP A 65 -9.22 -3.17 15.92
CA ASP A 65 -7.93 -3.51 15.34
C ASP A 65 -7.56 -2.47 14.28
N LEU A 66 -6.43 -1.78 14.50
CA LEU A 66 -5.93 -0.74 13.59
C LEU A 66 -5.36 -1.34 12.29
N THR A 67 -5.08 -2.64 12.29
CA THR A 67 -4.52 -3.38 11.14
C THR A 67 -5.58 -4.08 10.31
N ALA A 68 -6.82 -4.17 10.81
CA ALA A 68 -7.94 -4.71 10.05
C ALA A 68 -8.37 -3.75 8.94
N PRO A 69 -8.73 -4.26 7.74
CA PRO A 69 -9.28 -3.43 6.69
C PRO A 69 -10.52 -2.68 7.23
N ARG A 70 -10.71 -1.44 6.77
CA ARG A 70 -11.82 -0.59 7.23
C ARG A 70 -13.09 -0.94 6.48
N GLN A 71 -14.22 -0.95 7.18
CA GLN A 71 -15.51 -1.20 6.56
C GLN A 71 -15.78 -0.17 5.44
N PRO A 72 -16.19 -0.63 4.25
CA PRO A 72 -16.42 0.24 3.10
C PRO A 72 -17.67 1.08 3.34
N LEU A 73 -17.65 2.28 2.77
CA LEU A 73 -18.78 3.21 2.86
C LEU A 73 -19.93 2.71 1.98
N THR A 74 -21.15 2.79 2.49
CA THR A 74 -22.36 2.51 1.70
C THR A 74 -22.57 3.58 0.64
N GLY A 75 -23.30 3.27 -0.43
CA GLY A 75 -23.52 4.22 -1.53
C GLY A 75 -24.14 5.54 -1.07
N TYR A 76 -25.06 5.48 -0.11
CA TYR A 76 -25.63 6.67 0.51
C TYR A 76 -24.58 7.52 1.23
N VAL A 77 -23.69 6.91 2.02
CA VAL A 77 -22.67 7.66 2.77
C VAL A 77 -21.60 8.22 1.83
N ARG A 78 -21.30 7.54 0.71
CA ARG A 78 -20.45 8.09 -0.36
C ARG A 78 -21.02 9.36 -0.93
N PHE A 79 -22.28 9.31 -1.36
CA PHE A 79 -23.00 10.49 -1.85
C PHE A 79 -23.00 11.64 -0.82
N LEU A 80 -23.28 11.32 0.45
CA LEU A 80 -23.23 12.31 1.52
C LEU A 80 -21.84 12.94 1.64
N ASN A 81 -20.76 12.18 1.56
CA ASN A 81 -19.40 12.70 1.69
C ASN A 81 -19.04 13.64 0.53
N ASP A 82 -19.28 13.19 -0.70
CA ASP A 82 -18.93 13.93 -1.91
C ASP A 82 -19.69 15.27 -1.97
N ARG A 83 -21.00 15.23 -1.69
CA ARG A 83 -21.84 16.42 -1.78
C ARG A 83 -21.72 17.33 -0.54
N ARG A 84 -21.36 16.79 0.63
CA ARG A 84 -21.10 17.57 1.84
C ARG A 84 -19.90 18.50 1.70
N GLU A 85 -18.89 18.12 0.92
CA GLU A 85 -17.76 18.99 0.62
C GLU A 85 -18.19 20.19 -0.24
N HIS A 86 -18.98 19.93 -1.29
CA HIS A 86 -19.56 20.98 -2.12
C HIS A 86 -20.45 21.96 -1.35
N ILE A 87 -21.39 21.48 -0.54
CA ILE A 87 -22.29 22.36 0.22
C ILE A 87 -21.52 23.18 1.27
N ARG A 88 -20.45 22.63 1.86
CA ARG A 88 -19.62 23.38 2.81
C ARG A 88 -18.77 24.45 2.12
N ALA A 89 -18.31 24.20 0.89
CA ALA A 89 -17.59 25.19 0.10
C ALA A 89 -18.50 26.36 -0.31
N GLU A 90 -19.74 26.06 -0.68
CA GLU A 90 -20.75 27.08 -1.04
C GLU A 90 -21.33 27.81 0.19
N ASN A 91 -21.46 27.12 1.32
CA ASN A 91 -22.06 27.63 2.55
C ASN A 91 -21.17 27.32 3.78
N PRO A 92 -20.03 28.03 3.95
CA PRO A 92 -19.08 27.74 5.03
C PRO A 92 -19.64 28.03 6.43
N ASN A 93 -20.69 28.84 6.54
CA ASN A 93 -21.34 29.21 7.81
C ASN A 93 -22.53 28.31 8.20
N MET A 94 -22.90 27.34 7.36
CA MET A 94 -24.05 26.46 7.63
C MET A 94 -23.69 25.35 8.64
N PRO A 95 -24.51 25.11 9.68
CA PRO A 95 -24.23 24.09 10.68
C PRO A 95 -24.31 22.68 10.07
N PHE A 96 -23.45 21.77 10.55
CA PHE A 96 -23.34 20.39 10.04
C PHE A 96 -24.69 19.63 10.00
N ALA A 97 -25.56 19.88 10.98
CA ALA A 97 -26.87 19.24 11.06
C ALA A 97 -27.79 19.67 9.90
N GLU A 98 -27.72 20.92 9.45
CA GLU A 98 -28.52 21.43 8.33
C GLU A 98 -27.99 20.93 7.00
N VAL A 99 -26.66 20.91 6.83
CA VAL A 99 -26.00 20.30 5.65
C VAL A 99 -26.43 18.84 5.50
N THR A 100 -26.40 18.07 6.60
CA THR A 100 -26.79 16.64 6.56
C THR A 100 -28.27 16.45 6.22
N LYS A 101 -29.15 17.33 6.70
CA LYS A 101 -30.59 17.29 6.37
C LYS A 101 -30.84 17.62 4.90
N ALA A 102 -30.19 18.65 4.36
CA ALA A 102 -30.29 19.03 2.96
C ALA A 102 -29.86 17.89 2.04
N LEU A 103 -28.71 17.26 2.35
CA LEU A 103 -28.20 16.11 1.60
C LEU A 103 -29.09 14.87 1.68
N ALA A 104 -29.74 14.63 2.83
CA ALA A 104 -30.70 13.53 2.97
C ALA A 104 -31.94 13.75 2.08
N ALA A 105 -32.42 14.99 2.00
CA ALA A 105 -33.50 15.37 1.08
C ALA A 105 -33.06 15.23 -0.39
N GLU A 106 -31.86 15.71 -0.73
CA GLU A 106 -31.28 15.60 -2.08
C GLU A 106 -31.16 14.13 -2.52
N TRP A 107 -30.65 13.26 -1.65
CA TRP A 107 -30.60 11.82 -1.91
C TRP A 107 -31.98 11.22 -2.14
N SER A 108 -33.01 11.64 -1.40
CA SER A 108 -34.36 11.09 -1.59
C SER A 108 -34.93 11.38 -2.99
N VAL A 109 -34.67 12.57 -3.52
CA VAL A 109 -35.16 13.05 -4.83
C VAL A 109 -34.22 12.68 -5.99
N LEU A 110 -32.98 12.25 -5.70
CA LEU A 110 -31.98 11.91 -6.71
C LEU A 110 -32.49 10.83 -7.70
N PRO A 111 -32.26 10.98 -9.02
CA PRO A 111 -32.64 9.99 -10.02
C PRO A 111 -32.03 8.61 -9.72
N GLN A 112 -32.77 7.55 -10.05
CA GLN A 112 -32.35 6.17 -9.80
C GLN A 112 -31.01 5.83 -10.47
N GLU A 113 -30.75 6.38 -11.66
CA GLU A 113 -29.49 6.16 -12.39
C GLU A 113 -28.28 6.71 -11.63
N GLN A 114 -28.41 7.91 -11.06
CA GLN A 114 -27.33 8.53 -10.29
C GLN A 114 -27.15 7.82 -8.93
N LYS A 115 -28.24 7.43 -8.27
CA LYS A 115 -28.19 6.55 -7.09
C LYS A 115 -27.46 5.25 -7.40
N GLN A 116 -27.76 4.65 -8.55
CA GLN A 116 -27.20 3.37 -8.97
C GLN A 116 -25.67 3.45 -9.15
N GLN A 117 -25.14 4.57 -9.64
CA GLN A 117 -23.69 4.76 -9.73
C GLN A 117 -23.01 4.67 -8.36
N TYR A 118 -23.55 5.36 -7.35
CA TYR A 118 -23.01 5.30 -5.98
C TYR A 118 -23.20 3.93 -5.32
N LEU A 119 -24.32 3.24 -5.61
CA LEU A 119 -24.58 1.89 -5.11
C LEU A 119 -23.62 0.86 -5.74
N THR A 120 -23.40 0.92 -7.05
CA THR A 120 -22.45 0.05 -7.76
C THR A 120 -21.02 0.29 -7.28
N ALA A 121 -20.59 1.54 -7.10
CA ALA A 121 -19.28 1.85 -6.54
C ALA A 121 -19.11 1.36 -5.09
N ALA A 122 -20.18 1.41 -4.29
CA ALA A 122 -20.17 0.87 -2.94
C ALA A 122 -20.11 -0.66 -2.92
N GLU A 123 -20.74 -1.33 -3.88
CA GLU A 123 -20.68 -2.79 -4.01
C GLU A 123 -19.28 -3.26 -4.43
N GLN A 124 -18.65 -2.56 -5.38
CA GLN A 124 -17.25 -2.86 -5.77
C GLN A 124 -16.27 -2.72 -4.60
N ASP A 125 -16.42 -1.65 -3.80
CA ASP A 125 -15.58 -1.48 -2.61
C ASP A 125 -15.94 -2.46 -1.49
N ARG A 126 -17.19 -2.96 -1.45
CA ARG A 126 -17.58 -4.08 -0.59
C ARG A 126 -16.89 -5.36 -0.99
N GLU A 127 -16.86 -5.69 -2.27
CA GLU A 127 -16.14 -6.86 -2.80
C GLU A 127 -14.64 -6.78 -2.50
N ARG A 128 -14.02 -5.62 -2.76
CA ARG A 128 -12.60 -5.38 -2.42
C ARG A 128 -12.33 -5.58 -0.93
N TYR A 129 -13.15 -4.98 -0.08
CA TYR A 129 -13.04 -5.16 1.37
C TYR A 129 -13.18 -6.62 1.80
N LEU A 130 -14.08 -7.39 1.19
CA LEU A 130 -14.24 -8.81 1.51
C LEU A 130 -12.99 -9.62 1.13
N GLN A 131 -12.35 -9.30 0.00
CA GLN A 131 -11.08 -9.92 -0.41
C GLN A 131 -9.94 -9.54 0.54
N GLU A 132 -9.79 -8.26 0.86
CA GLU A 132 -8.80 -7.76 1.84
C GLU A 132 -9.03 -8.37 3.23
N LEU A 133 -10.29 -8.51 3.65
CA LEU A 133 -10.65 -9.15 4.92
C LEU A 133 -10.33 -10.65 4.92
N ALA A 134 -10.51 -11.34 3.79
CA ALA A 134 -10.15 -12.74 3.66
C ALA A 134 -8.63 -12.94 3.75
N ALA A 135 -7.86 -12.09 3.07
CA ALA A 135 -6.39 -12.08 3.17
C ALA A 135 -5.93 -11.70 4.59
N TYR A 136 -6.56 -10.69 5.19
CA TYR A 136 -6.29 -10.26 6.57
C TYR A 136 -6.49 -11.42 7.55
N LYS A 137 -7.58 -12.18 7.43
CA LYS A 137 -7.86 -13.36 8.27
C LYS A 137 -6.80 -14.46 8.18
N GLN A 138 -6.02 -14.51 7.10
CA GLN A 138 -4.93 -15.47 6.90
C GLN A 138 -3.57 -14.92 7.37
N SER A 139 -3.50 -13.65 7.75
CA SER A 139 -2.26 -13.00 8.17
C SER A 139 -1.88 -13.31 9.62
N GLU A 140 -0.57 -13.23 9.91
CA GLU A 140 0.00 -13.26 11.28
C GLU A 140 -0.68 -12.22 12.19
N ALA A 141 -1.02 -11.04 11.66
CA ALA A 141 -1.68 -9.97 12.40
C ALA A 141 -3.06 -10.38 12.94
N TYR A 142 -3.88 -11.04 12.11
CA TYR A 142 -5.17 -11.57 12.55
C TYR A 142 -5.03 -12.72 13.54
N ARG A 143 -4.01 -13.57 13.38
CA ARG A 143 -3.71 -14.66 14.32
C ARG A 143 -3.44 -14.09 15.72
N ILE A 144 -2.53 -13.12 15.82
CA ILE A 144 -2.18 -12.41 17.06
C ILE A 144 -3.41 -11.70 17.66
N PHE A 145 -4.19 -10.99 16.84
CA PHE A 145 -5.41 -10.31 17.30
C PHE A 145 -6.48 -11.31 17.82
N SER A 146 -6.64 -12.45 17.15
CA SER A 146 -7.60 -13.49 17.55
C SER A 146 -7.20 -14.19 18.85
N GLU A 147 -5.91 -14.36 19.08
CA GLU A 147 -5.35 -14.94 20.31
C GLU A 147 -5.52 -14.00 21.51
N GLN A 148 -5.33 -12.70 21.31
CA GLN A 148 -5.62 -11.67 22.32
C GLN A 148 -7.12 -11.59 22.69
N GLN A 149 -8.03 -11.83 21.73
CA GLN A 149 -9.45 -11.89 22.03
C GLN A 149 -9.90 -13.18 22.74
N GLN A 150 -9.21 -14.31 22.49
CA GLN A 150 -9.51 -15.59 23.15
C GLN A 150 -8.98 -15.64 24.59
N THR A 151 -7.80 -15.10 24.84
CA THR A 151 -7.25 -14.97 26.21
C THR A 151 -8.15 -14.10 27.09
N GLY A 152 -8.68 -12.99 26.55
CA GLY A 152 -9.68 -12.15 27.24
C GLY A 152 -11.07 -12.78 27.42
N LYS A 153 -11.42 -13.83 26.66
CA LYS A 153 -12.66 -14.61 26.84
C LYS A 153 -12.49 -15.76 27.83
N LYS A 154 -11.36 -16.49 27.80
CA LYS A 154 -11.06 -17.56 28.77
C LYS A 154 -11.00 -17.05 30.21
N LEU A 155 -10.46 -15.85 30.43
CA LEU A 155 -10.49 -15.17 31.73
C LEU A 155 -11.91 -14.84 32.24
N LYS A 156 -12.95 -14.94 31.40
CA LYS A 156 -14.35 -14.75 31.79
C LYS A 156 -15.14 -16.05 31.98
N GLU A 157 -14.71 -17.16 31.38
CA GLU A 157 -15.42 -18.44 31.46
C GLU A 157 -14.95 -19.32 32.64
N GLU A 158 -13.73 -19.14 33.17
CA GLU A 158 -13.29 -19.86 34.40
C GLU A 158 -13.78 -19.22 35.71
N GLY A 159 -14.69 -18.25 35.65
CA GLY A 159 -15.27 -17.56 36.81
C GLY A 159 -16.73 -17.93 37.13
N ASP A 160 -17.25 -19.02 36.60
CA ASP A 160 -18.64 -19.48 36.82
C ASP A 160 -18.66 -20.80 37.62
N ASP A 161 -18.28 -20.74 38.90
CA ASP A 161 -18.80 -21.69 39.89
C ASP A 161 -19.36 -20.91 41.10
N SER A 162 -20.69 -20.88 41.14
CA SER A 162 -21.58 -20.71 42.28
C SER A 162 -21.17 -19.78 43.46
N PHE A 163 -21.58 -18.50 43.37
CA PHE A 163 -22.00 -17.76 44.57
C PHE A 163 -23.15 -16.79 44.29
N GLN A 164 -24.34 -17.09 44.81
CA GLN A 164 -25.48 -16.18 44.87
C GLN A 164 -25.20 -15.08 45.91
N GLY A 165 -24.83 -13.89 45.43
CA GLY A 165 -24.76 -12.65 46.22
C GLY A 165 -25.63 -11.57 45.58
N PRO A 166 -26.22 -10.65 46.37
CA PRO A 166 -27.34 -9.82 45.93
C PRO A 166 -26.89 -8.85 44.84
N GLU A 167 -27.79 -8.60 43.89
CA GLU A 167 -27.60 -7.66 42.80
C GLU A 167 -27.02 -6.33 43.27
N ASN A 168 -25.80 -6.02 42.85
CA ASN A 168 -25.35 -4.63 42.83
C ASN A 168 -24.81 -4.29 41.45
N ASN A 169 -25.55 -3.39 40.81
CA ASN A 169 -25.50 -3.03 39.41
C ASN A 169 -24.32 -2.09 39.12
N ASN A 170 -23.08 -2.45 39.55
CA ASN A 170 -21.93 -1.57 39.41
C ASN A 170 -21.17 -1.81 38.10
N MET A 171 -21.83 -1.46 37.00
CA MET A 171 -21.28 -1.45 35.63
C MET A 171 -20.34 -0.24 35.38
N ASN A 172 -19.67 0.29 36.40
CA ASN A 172 -18.66 1.35 36.27
C ASN A 172 -17.48 1.00 37.20
N GLY A 173 -16.39 0.46 36.64
CA GLY A 173 -15.13 0.26 37.37
C GLY A 173 -14.40 1.57 37.69
N TYR A 174 -15.08 2.52 38.33
CA TYR A 174 -14.56 3.83 38.69
C TYR A 174 -15.01 4.27 40.09
N ASP A 175 -15.12 3.32 41.03
CA ASP A 175 -15.01 3.67 42.44
C ASP A 175 -14.64 2.42 43.25
N ILE A 176 -13.36 2.01 43.17
CA ILE A 176 -12.79 1.06 44.14
C ILE A 176 -12.29 1.92 45.30
N PRO A 177 -12.85 1.80 46.52
CA PRO A 177 -12.47 2.64 47.63
C PRO A 177 -10.97 2.52 47.90
N ILE A 178 -10.31 3.65 48.13
CA ILE A 178 -8.87 3.71 48.36
C ILE A 178 -8.55 2.87 49.60
N PHE A 179 -7.50 2.05 49.54
CA PHE A 179 -7.06 1.14 50.61
C PHE A 179 -7.91 -0.11 50.87
N THR A 180 -8.80 -0.51 49.96
CA THR A 180 -9.39 -1.86 50.00
C THR A 180 -8.45 -2.89 49.39
N GLU A 181 -8.63 -4.16 49.74
CA GLU A 181 -7.91 -5.29 49.14
C GLU A 181 -8.09 -5.31 47.61
N ASP A 182 -9.31 -5.06 47.13
CA ASP A 182 -9.62 -4.89 45.70
C ASP A 182 -8.83 -3.76 45.02
N PHE A 183 -8.56 -2.65 45.72
CA PHE A 183 -7.78 -1.53 45.18
C PHE A 183 -6.31 -1.91 45.02
N LEU A 184 -5.75 -2.60 46.01
CA LEU A 184 -4.36 -3.06 46.00
C LEU A 184 -4.14 -4.09 44.88
N ASP A 185 -5.06 -5.04 44.72
CA ASP A 185 -4.97 -6.06 43.68
C ASP A 185 -5.16 -5.49 42.27
N HIS A 186 -6.09 -4.55 42.08
CA HIS A 186 -6.25 -3.86 40.80
C HIS A 186 -5.01 -3.03 40.44
N ASN A 187 -4.40 -2.34 41.42
CA ASN A 187 -3.15 -1.60 41.19
C ASN A 187 -1.99 -2.55 40.85
N LYS A 188 -1.88 -3.69 41.55
CA LYS A 188 -0.87 -4.72 41.29
C LYS A 188 -1.03 -5.33 39.88
N SER A 189 -2.26 -5.61 39.46
CA SER A 189 -2.56 -6.10 38.11
C SER A 189 -2.18 -5.06 37.05
N ARG A 190 -2.56 -3.79 37.25
CA ARG A 190 -2.19 -2.68 36.35
C ARG A 190 -0.68 -2.51 36.23
N GLU A 191 0.04 -2.59 37.34
CA GLU A 191 1.50 -2.52 37.35
C GLU A 191 2.14 -3.72 36.64
N ALA A 192 1.58 -4.93 36.78
CA ALA A 192 2.03 -6.10 36.04
C ALA A 192 1.81 -5.94 34.52
N ASP A 193 0.63 -5.47 34.12
CA ASP A 193 0.30 -5.20 32.71
C ASP A 193 1.24 -4.14 32.11
N LEU A 194 1.50 -3.05 32.85
CA LEU A 194 2.45 -2.01 32.43
C LEU A 194 3.87 -2.54 32.28
N ARG A 195 4.32 -3.42 33.19
CA ARG A 195 5.63 -4.07 33.09
C ARG A 195 5.70 -4.97 31.85
N GLN A 196 4.65 -5.74 31.59
CA GLN A 196 4.58 -6.59 30.40
C GLN A 196 4.60 -5.75 29.12
N LEU A 197 3.82 -4.67 29.07
CA LEU A 197 3.76 -3.79 27.90
C LEU A 197 5.11 -3.12 27.64
N ARG A 198 5.80 -2.66 28.69
CA ARG A 198 7.17 -2.13 28.58
C ARG A 198 8.14 -3.16 28.01
N LYS A 199 8.09 -4.41 28.51
CA LYS A 199 8.93 -5.50 28.00
C LYS A 199 8.66 -5.78 26.52
N SER A 200 7.39 -5.96 26.14
CA SER A 200 7.04 -6.19 24.74
C SER A 200 7.44 -5.03 23.83
N ASN A 201 7.32 -3.78 24.30
CA ASN A 201 7.77 -2.62 23.52
C ASN A 201 9.28 -2.67 23.27
N THR A 202 10.08 -2.99 24.30
CA THR A 202 11.53 -3.18 24.14
C THR A 202 11.87 -4.31 23.18
N ASP A 203 11.15 -5.43 23.24
CA ASP A 203 11.35 -6.57 22.32
C ASP A 203 11.05 -6.16 20.87
N TYR A 204 9.96 -5.42 20.63
CA TYR A 204 9.63 -4.89 19.29
C TYR A 204 10.64 -3.85 18.79
N GLU A 205 11.12 -2.97 19.67
CA GLU A 205 12.19 -2.02 19.35
C GLU A 205 13.46 -2.75 18.90
N GLN A 206 13.84 -3.84 19.57
CA GLN A 206 14.99 -4.66 19.21
C GLN A 206 14.80 -5.40 17.87
N GLN A 207 13.60 -5.95 17.63
CA GLN A 207 13.26 -6.57 16.34
C GLN A 207 13.33 -5.55 15.20
N ASN A 208 12.75 -4.36 15.41
CA ASN A 208 12.80 -3.28 14.43
C ASN A 208 14.25 -2.85 14.13
N ALA A 209 15.10 -2.71 15.15
CA ALA A 209 16.52 -2.40 14.96
C ALA A 209 17.25 -3.47 14.13
N THR A 210 16.93 -4.75 14.37
CA THR A 210 17.51 -5.87 13.60
C THR A 210 17.08 -5.81 12.13
N ILE A 211 15.80 -5.57 11.87
CA ILE A 211 15.26 -5.43 10.51
C ILE A 211 15.90 -4.23 9.79
N GLN A 212 16.02 -3.09 10.46
CA GLN A 212 16.68 -1.89 9.90
C GLN A 212 18.13 -2.18 9.50
N THR A 213 18.87 -2.91 10.34
CA THR A 213 20.25 -3.32 10.03
C THR A 213 20.31 -4.22 8.79
N TYR A 214 19.40 -5.19 8.68
CA TYR A 214 19.32 -6.07 7.52
C TYR A 214 18.97 -5.31 6.24
N ILE A 215 17.99 -4.39 6.30
CA ILE A 215 17.61 -3.53 5.17
C ILE A 215 18.80 -2.69 4.71
N SER A 216 19.53 -2.08 5.65
CA SER A 216 20.75 -1.32 5.33
C SER A 216 21.78 -2.19 4.62
N GLY A 217 21.99 -3.43 5.09
CA GLY A 217 22.91 -4.37 4.46
C GLY A 217 22.49 -4.75 3.03
N LEU A 218 21.20 -4.97 2.80
CA LEU A 218 20.66 -5.23 1.47
C LEU A 218 20.86 -4.05 0.52
N HIS A 219 20.61 -2.82 0.98
CA HIS A 219 20.84 -1.62 0.17
C HIS A 219 22.30 -1.51 -0.25
N THR A 220 23.25 -1.73 0.67
CA THR A 220 24.68 -1.73 0.34
C THR A 220 25.04 -2.83 -0.66
N ALA A 221 24.46 -4.03 -0.54
CA ALA A 221 24.69 -5.11 -1.49
C ALA A 221 24.15 -4.76 -2.89
N ILE A 222 22.94 -4.20 -2.98
CA ILE A 222 22.33 -3.76 -4.23
C ILE A 222 23.18 -2.68 -4.90
N GLU A 223 23.65 -1.70 -4.14
CA GLU A 223 24.51 -0.62 -4.64
C GLU A 223 25.81 -1.19 -5.22
N LYS A 224 26.48 -2.08 -4.47
CA LYS A 224 27.70 -2.76 -4.92
C LYS A 224 27.47 -3.52 -6.23
N TYR A 225 26.40 -4.32 -6.32
CA TYR A 225 26.13 -5.11 -7.53
C TYR A 225 25.72 -4.25 -8.72
N THR A 226 25.01 -3.14 -8.48
CA THR A 226 24.70 -2.14 -9.49
C THR A 226 25.98 -1.56 -10.09
N ILE A 227 26.92 -1.14 -9.25
CA ILE A 227 28.22 -0.58 -9.67
C ILE A 227 29.02 -1.62 -10.46
N GLU A 228 29.13 -2.85 -9.94
CA GLU A 228 29.88 -3.93 -10.60
C GLU A 228 29.27 -4.28 -11.97
N THR A 229 27.94 -4.37 -12.05
CA THR A 229 27.23 -4.62 -13.32
C THR A 229 27.50 -3.50 -14.32
N GLN A 230 27.47 -2.24 -13.88
CA GLN A 230 27.74 -1.10 -14.75
C GLN A 230 29.19 -1.12 -15.25
N GLN A 231 30.15 -1.44 -14.39
CA GLN A 231 31.56 -1.57 -14.77
C GLN A 231 31.75 -2.67 -15.82
N GLN A 232 31.12 -3.84 -15.64
CA GLN A 232 31.21 -4.93 -16.61
C GLN A 232 30.56 -4.56 -17.95
N ARG A 233 29.43 -3.84 -17.95
CA ARG A 233 28.82 -3.31 -19.18
C ARG A 233 29.77 -2.35 -19.89
N ASN A 234 30.39 -1.43 -19.16
CA ASN A 234 31.34 -0.48 -19.73
C ASN A 234 32.54 -1.20 -20.37
N ASN A 235 33.10 -2.20 -19.68
CA ASN A 235 34.19 -3.02 -20.20
C ASN A 235 33.77 -3.79 -21.47
N ASN A 236 32.60 -4.43 -21.44
CA ASN A 236 32.07 -5.16 -22.59
C ASN A 236 31.83 -4.23 -23.80
N ASN A 237 31.34 -3.02 -23.56
CA ASN A 237 31.16 -2.01 -24.59
C ASN A 237 32.50 -1.55 -25.18
N ALA A 238 33.52 -1.32 -24.35
CA ALA A 238 34.86 -0.98 -24.82
C ALA A 238 35.47 -2.09 -25.69
N LEU A 239 35.34 -3.36 -25.27
CA LEU A 239 35.78 -4.50 -26.06
C LEU A 239 35.03 -4.63 -27.39
N LYS A 240 33.71 -4.40 -27.39
CA LYS A 240 32.89 -4.39 -28.61
C LYS A 240 33.30 -3.27 -29.57
N GLN A 241 33.60 -2.08 -29.05
CA GLN A 241 34.11 -0.96 -29.84
C GLN A 241 35.47 -1.30 -30.44
N HIS A 242 36.39 -1.85 -29.64
CA HIS A 242 37.70 -2.29 -30.13
C HIS A 242 37.57 -3.35 -31.24
N LEU A 243 36.72 -4.36 -31.04
CA LEU A 243 36.44 -5.38 -32.05
C LEU A 243 35.84 -4.78 -33.32
N THR A 244 34.92 -3.83 -33.18
CA THR A 244 34.34 -3.09 -34.30
C THR A 244 35.39 -2.32 -35.08
N ASN A 245 36.29 -1.62 -34.38
CA ASN A 245 37.39 -0.89 -35.00
C ASN A 245 38.31 -1.83 -35.78
N LEU A 246 38.71 -2.96 -35.17
CA LEU A 246 39.50 -3.98 -35.86
C LEU A 246 38.80 -4.48 -37.13
N ARG A 247 37.51 -4.81 -37.05
CA ARG A 247 36.74 -5.26 -38.22
C ARG A 247 36.75 -4.23 -39.36
N ILE A 248 36.59 -2.95 -39.04
CA ILE A 248 36.64 -1.86 -40.01
C ILE A 248 38.05 -1.75 -40.61
N THR A 249 39.09 -1.74 -39.79
CA THR A 249 40.48 -1.65 -40.27
C THR A 249 40.83 -2.82 -41.19
N PHE A 250 40.50 -4.05 -40.82
CA PHE A 250 40.72 -5.23 -41.65
C PHE A 250 39.95 -5.17 -42.97
N ALA A 251 38.67 -4.78 -42.95
CA ALA A 251 37.88 -4.64 -44.17
C ALA A 251 38.50 -3.60 -45.12
N ASN A 252 38.94 -2.46 -44.59
CA ASN A 252 39.56 -1.38 -45.38
C ASN A 252 40.89 -1.81 -46.01
N VAL A 253 41.77 -2.46 -45.24
CA VAL A 253 43.10 -2.87 -45.73
C VAL A 253 43.02 -4.02 -46.73
N LEU A 254 42.07 -4.94 -46.56
CA LEU A 254 41.94 -6.12 -47.42
C LEU A 254 41.03 -5.88 -48.64
N SER A 255 40.14 -4.88 -48.61
CA SER A 255 39.28 -4.53 -49.75
C SER A 255 40.00 -4.27 -51.08
N PRO A 256 41.19 -3.65 -51.15
CA PRO A 256 41.91 -3.46 -52.42
C PRO A 256 42.58 -4.73 -52.96
N ILE A 257 42.64 -5.81 -52.17
CA ILE A 257 43.28 -7.06 -52.59
C ILE A 257 42.25 -7.99 -53.23
N ASN A 258 42.38 -8.24 -54.53
CA ASN A 258 41.53 -9.19 -55.24
C ASN A 258 42.01 -10.63 -55.02
N VAL A 259 41.28 -11.37 -54.19
CA VAL A 259 41.52 -12.80 -53.96
C VAL A 259 40.56 -13.62 -54.84
N PRO A 260 41.06 -14.59 -55.64
CA PRO A 260 40.20 -15.41 -56.49
C PRO A 260 39.13 -16.16 -55.70
N ASN A 261 37.89 -16.18 -56.20
CA ASN A 261 36.74 -16.86 -55.60
C ASN A 261 36.32 -16.37 -54.19
N LEU A 262 36.80 -15.21 -53.74
CA LEU A 262 36.34 -14.56 -52.50
C LEU A 262 35.65 -13.23 -52.83
N GLU A 263 34.47 -13.02 -52.25
CA GLU A 263 33.78 -11.74 -52.29
C GLU A 263 34.54 -10.66 -51.50
N LYS A 264 34.28 -9.38 -51.80
CA LYS A 264 34.95 -8.28 -51.12
C LYS A 264 34.58 -8.25 -49.63
N PRO A 265 35.56 -8.06 -48.73
CA PRO A 265 35.30 -8.04 -47.29
C PRO A 265 34.47 -6.81 -46.91
N THR A 266 33.43 -7.03 -46.10
CA THR A 266 32.64 -5.99 -45.43
C THR A 266 32.71 -6.18 -43.92
N GLN A 267 32.33 -5.16 -43.14
CA GLN A 267 32.38 -5.22 -41.67
C GLN A 267 31.62 -6.42 -41.06
N GLU A 268 30.55 -6.87 -41.71
CA GLU A 268 29.75 -8.02 -41.25
C GLU A 268 30.29 -9.37 -41.74
N THR A 269 31.01 -9.38 -42.86
CA THR A 269 31.49 -10.61 -43.50
C THR A 269 32.97 -10.89 -43.22
N ILE A 270 33.69 -9.93 -42.62
CA ILE A 270 35.14 -9.97 -42.44
C ILE A 270 35.61 -11.21 -41.68
N ASP A 271 34.89 -11.68 -40.66
CA ASP A 271 35.30 -12.86 -39.88
C ASP A 271 35.27 -14.14 -40.74
N THR A 272 34.24 -14.27 -41.59
CA THR A 272 34.11 -15.39 -42.53
C THR A 272 35.12 -15.26 -43.67
N TYR A 273 35.33 -14.04 -44.16
CA TYR A 273 36.34 -13.72 -45.17
C TYR A 273 37.75 -14.10 -44.69
N MET A 274 38.14 -13.72 -43.47
CA MET A 274 39.44 -14.03 -42.88
C MET A 274 39.68 -15.52 -42.74
N THR A 275 38.64 -16.29 -42.38
CA THR A 275 38.72 -17.76 -42.31
C THR A 275 38.99 -18.38 -43.69
N LYS A 276 38.27 -17.92 -44.72
CA LYS A 276 38.46 -18.38 -46.11
C LYS A 276 39.81 -17.92 -46.68
N LEU A 277 40.23 -16.70 -46.36
CA LEU A 277 41.52 -16.14 -46.77
C LEU A 277 42.67 -16.96 -46.19
N LEU A 278 42.58 -17.34 -44.92
CA LEU A 278 43.58 -18.18 -44.26
C LEU A 278 43.68 -19.57 -44.89
N ALA A 279 42.55 -20.15 -45.32
CA ALA A 279 42.55 -21.40 -46.09
C ALA A 279 43.24 -21.22 -47.45
N PHE A 280 42.89 -20.17 -48.20
CA PHE A 280 43.50 -19.86 -49.50
C PHE A 280 45.03 -19.66 -49.41
N VAL A 281 45.50 -18.92 -48.40
CA VAL A 281 46.92 -18.66 -48.15
C VAL A 281 47.69 -19.94 -47.81
N LYS A 282 47.04 -20.89 -47.11
CA LYS A 282 47.63 -22.20 -46.80
C LYS A 282 47.76 -23.08 -48.04
N GLU A 283 46.76 -23.07 -48.92
CA GLU A 283 46.76 -23.85 -50.16
C GLU A 283 47.67 -23.25 -51.24
N ASN A 284 47.85 -21.91 -51.25
CA ASN A 284 48.61 -21.19 -52.27
C ASN A 284 49.73 -20.32 -51.67
N PRO A 285 50.74 -20.91 -51.03
CA PRO A 285 51.74 -20.16 -50.24
C PRO A 285 52.68 -19.28 -51.06
N GLN A 286 52.88 -19.56 -52.35
CA GLN A 286 53.79 -18.82 -53.25
C GLN A 286 53.06 -17.89 -54.24
N SER A 287 51.75 -17.72 -54.10
CA SER A 287 50.98 -16.82 -54.97
C SER A 287 51.36 -15.35 -54.73
N PRO A 288 51.44 -14.51 -55.78
CA PRO A 288 51.65 -13.06 -55.61
C PRO A 288 50.55 -12.41 -54.76
N VAL A 289 49.33 -12.94 -54.80
CA VAL A 289 48.21 -12.51 -53.94
C VAL A 289 48.53 -12.79 -52.47
N THR A 290 49.10 -13.96 -52.17
CA THR A 290 49.52 -14.33 -50.80
C THR A 290 50.62 -13.42 -50.27
N ALA A 291 51.57 -13.00 -51.12
CA ALA A 291 52.60 -12.03 -50.73
C ALA A 291 52.00 -10.65 -50.40
N SER A 292 51.06 -10.18 -51.23
CA SER A 292 50.34 -8.91 -50.99
C SER A 292 49.50 -8.93 -49.72
N VAL A 293 48.80 -10.05 -49.44
CA VAL A 293 48.03 -10.24 -48.20
C VAL A 293 48.95 -10.22 -46.98
N ARG A 294 50.08 -10.93 -47.01
CA ARG A 294 51.05 -10.93 -45.89
C ARG A 294 51.61 -9.54 -45.62
N LYS A 295 51.93 -8.79 -46.66
CA LYS A 295 52.40 -7.40 -46.53
C LYS A 295 51.33 -6.52 -45.88
N ALA A 296 50.10 -6.59 -46.39
CA ALA A 296 48.98 -5.79 -45.88
C ALA A 296 48.64 -6.09 -44.40
N VAL A 297 48.77 -7.36 -43.97
CA VAL A 297 48.59 -7.75 -42.56
C VAL A 297 49.77 -7.30 -41.69
N ALA A 298 51.01 -7.37 -42.20
CA ALA A 298 52.20 -6.90 -41.46
C ALA A 298 52.19 -5.37 -41.25
N ASP A 299 51.69 -4.61 -42.22
CA ASP A 299 51.53 -3.15 -42.10
C ASP A 299 50.44 -2.77 -41.06
N LEU A 300 49.49 -3.68 -40.80
CA LEU A 300 48.40 -3.55 -39.82
C LEU A 300 48.91 -3.73 -38.37
N ASP A 301 49.85 -4.65 -38.16
CA ASP A 301 50.46 -4.96 -36.87
C ASP A 301 51.38 -3.81 -36.37
N LEU A 302 51.77 -2.89 -37.27
CA LEU A 302 52.53 -1.68 -36.96
C LEU A 302 51.64 -0.46 -36.60
N GLN A 303 50.32 -0.57 -36.78
CA GLN A 303 49.36 0.52 -36.59
C GLN A 303 48.37 0.30 -35.44
N ALA A 304 48.32 -0.90 -34.86
CA ALA A 304 47.48 -1.27 -33.72
C ALA A 304 48.20 -1.04 -32.38
#